data_AF-A0A5E4NRH0-F1
#
_entry.id   AF-A0A5E4NRH0-F1
#
_cell.length_a   1.000
_cell.length_b   1.000
_cell.length_c   1.000
_cell.angle_alpha   90.00
_cell.angle_beta   90.00
_cell.angle_gamma   90.00
#
_symmetry.space_group_name_H-M   'P 1'
#
loop_
_entity.id
_entity.type
_entity.pdbx_description
1 polymer ?
#
loop_
_entity_poly.entity_id
_entity_poly.type
_entity_poly.pdbx_seq_one_letter_code
_entity_poly.pdbx_strand_id
1 'polypeptide(L)'
;MNSLETAPFDEKKIAVLSRPCHKSMKTMAKLHEFGFILLPHPPYSPDLTPQRLFPVLDLKRTLAGKKFSANEEVIAKTETYFEAKDKSYYNNDIKKLEIRCNCWRCMARLRADNWPSHLLEAEEQKTTRPPKTKMSR
;
A
#
# COMPACT_ATOMS: atom_id res chain seq x y z
N MET A 1 -17.66 -27.18 29.98
CA MET A 1 -18.01 -26.52 28.71
C MET A 1 -17.10 -25.33 28.58
N ASN A 2 -16.08 -25.41 27.73
CA ASN A 2 -15.00 -24.43 27.66
C ASN A 2 -15.50 -23.18 26.94
N SER A 3 -15.65 -22.08 27.68
CA SER A 3 -15.73 -20.73 27.13
C SER A 3 -14.40 -20.42 26.44
N LEU A 4 -14.37 -20.47 25.12
CA LEU A 4 -13.32 -19.82 24.34
C LEU A 4 -13.67 -18.34 24.27
N GLU A 5 -13.24 -17.61 25.30
CA GLU A 5 -13.17 -16.16 25.29
C GLU A 5 -12.13 -15.76 24.24
N THR A 6 -12.59 -15.43 23.03
CA THR A 6 -11.73 -14.85 22.00
C THR A 6 -11.38 -13.44 22.43
N ALA A 7 -10.14 -13.25 22.89
CA ALA A 7 -9.60 -11.92 23.19
C ALA A 7 -9.85 -10.97 22.01
N PRO A 8 -10.23 -9.70 22.26
CA PRO A 8 -10.37 -8.72 21.19
C PRO A 8 -9.02 -8.57 20.50
N PHE A 9 -8.93 -9.03 19.27
CA PHE A 9 -7.82 -8.69 18.40
C PHE A 9 -7.84 -7.17 18.29
N ASP A 10 -6.82 -6.48 18.81
CA ASP A 10 -6.65 -5.04 18.66
C ASP A 10 -6.60 -4.75 17.15
N GLU A 11 -7.75 -4.46 16.54
CA GLU A 11 -7.89 -4.12 15.13
C GLU A 11 -7.30 -2.74 14.88
N LYS A 12 -5.97 -2.64 14.97
CA LYS A 12 -5.25 -1.46 14.51
C LYS A 12 -5.42 -1.42 12.99
N LYS A 13 -6.36 -0.57 12.55
CA LYS A 13 -6.61 -0.33 11.13
C LYS A 13 -5.44 0.46 10.57
N ILE A 14 -4.61 -0.20 9.76
CA ILE A 14 -3.37 0.37 9.24
C ILE A 14 -3.59 0.81 7.79
N ALA A 15 -3.25 2.06 7.49
CA ALA A 15 -3.23 2.58 6.13
C ALA A 15 -1.80 2.84 5.66
N VAL A 16 -1.46 2.37 4.44
CA VAL A 16 -0.17 2.64 3.78
C VAL A 16 -0.42 3.54 2.57
N LEU A 17 -0.01 4.80 2.64
CA LEU A 17 -0.36 5.82 1.65
C LEU A 17 0.88 6.38 0.95
N SER A 18 1.07 6.07 -0.34
CA SER A 18 2.22 6.52 -1.12
C SER A 18 1.89 7.43 -2.31
N ARG A 19 0.60 7.59 -2.67
CA ARG A 19 0.16 8.37 -3.84
C ARG A 19 -0.39 9.76 -3.44
N PRO A 20 -0.26 10.79 -4.30
CA PRO A 20 -0.73 12.15 -3.98
C PRO A 20 -2.23 12.22 -3.61
N CYS A 21 -3.09 11.45 -4.26
CA CYS A 21 -4.53 11.39 -3.95
C CYS A 21 -4.82 10.88 -2.53
N HIS A 22 -3.90 10.14 -1.93
CA HIS A 22 -4.04 9.63 -0.56
C HIS A 22 -3.64 10.66 0.50
N LYS A 23 -2.92 11.72 0.11
CA LYS A 23 -2.45 12.80 1.01
C LYS A 23 -3.39 14.02 1.02
N SER A 24 -4.54 13.93 0.34
CA SER A 24 -5.55 14.99 0.35
C SER A 24 -6.10 15.19 1.76
N MET A 25 -6.33 16.46 2.14
CA MET A 25 -6.97 16.84 3.40
C MET A 25 -8.27 16.07 3.67
N LYS A 26 -9.10 15.88 2.63
CA LYS A 26 -10.37 15.15 2.76
C LYS A 26 -10.14 13.68 3.12
N THR A 27 -9.16 13.04 2.49
CA THR A 27 -8.81 11.63 2.74
C THR A 27 -8.20 11.47 4.14
N MET A 28 -7.29 12.36 4.52
CA MET A 28 -6.64 12.34 5.84
C MET A 28 -7.64 12.55 6.98
N ALA A 29 -8.58 13.48 6.82
CA ALA A 29 -9.64 13.72 7.79
C ALA A 29 -10.52 12.47 7.99
N LYS A 30 -10.91 11.79 6.91
CA LYS A 30 -11.71 10.56 7.01
C LYS A 30 -10.93 9.38 7.58
N LEU A 31 -9.65 9.23 7.28
CA LEU A 31 -8.82 8.20 7.89
C LEU A 31 -8.69 8.40 9.41
N HIS A 32 -8.55 9.65 9.85
CA HIS A 32 -8.55 10.00 11.27
C HIS A 32 -9.89 9.68 11.94
N GLU A 33 -11.02 10.05 11.31
CA GLU A 33 -12.37 9.76 11.80
C GLU A 33 -12.62 8.24 11.97
N PHE A 34 -12.10 7.43 11.06
CA PHE A 34 -12.22 5.96 11.12
C PHE A 34 -11.16 5.30 12.02
N GLY A 35 -10.29 6.08 12.68
CA GLY A 35 -9.26 5.57 13.60
C GLY A 35 -8.10 4.84 12.92
N PHE A 36 -7.82 5.13 11.64
CA PHE A 36 -6.70 4.51 10.95
C PHE A 36 -5.37 5.08 11.43
N ILE A 37 -4.42 4.19 11.72
CA ILE A 37 -3.03 4.54 11.95
C ILE A 37 -2.32 4.60 10.59
N LEU A 38 -1.77 5.76 10.26
CA LEU A 38 -0.98 5.95 9.06
C LEU A 38 0.44 5.38 9.26
N LEU A 39 0.83 4.39 8.46
CA LEU A 39 2.22 3.94 8.41
C LEU A 39 3.05 4.89 7.53
N PRO A 40 4.21 5.35 8.02
CA PRO A 40 5.13 6.14 7.20
C PRO A 40 5.60 5.27 6.02
N HIS A 41 5.30 5.72 4.80
CA HIS A 41 5.74 5.04 3.58
C HIS A 41 6.79 5.92 2.87
N PRO A 42 7.99 5.39 2.62
CA PRO A 42 9.02 6.11 1.89
C PRO A 42 8.59 6.49 0.46
N PRO A 43 9.04 7.64 -0.07
CA PRO A 43 8.90 7.95 -1.48
C PRO A 43 9.48 6.83 -2.36
N TYR A 44 8.81 6.50 -3.46
CA TYR A 44 9.31 5.56 -4.48
C TYR A 44 9.76 4.17 -3.98
N SER A 45 9.08 3.60 -2.97
CA SER A 45 9.28 2.20 -2.57
C SER A 45 8.15 1.30 -3.09
N PRO A 46 8.14 0.96 -4.40
CA PRO A 46 7.10 0.11 -4.97
C PRO A 46 7.02 -1.25 -4.28
N ASP A 47 8.13 -1.78 -3.75
CA ASP A 47 8.19 -3.10 -3.12
C ASP A 47 7.42 -3.21 -1.80
N LEU A 48 7.07 -2.07 -1.20
CA LEU A 48 6.29 -1.96 0.03
C LEU A 48 4.82 -1.58 -0.20
N THR A 49 4.39 -1.45 -1.46
CA THR A 49 3.00 -1.11 -1.74
C THR A 49 2.07 -2.33 -1.63
N PRO A 50 0.82 -2.15 -1.16
CA PRO A 50 -0.21 -3.19 -1.14
C PRO A 50 -0.45 -3.86 -2.51
N GLN A 51 -0.15 -3.16 -3.62
CA GLN A 51 -0.23 -3.70 -4.98
C GLN A 51 0.82 -4.77 -5.31
N ARG A 52 1.89 -4.86 -4.50
CA ARG A 52 2.90 -5.93 -4.53
C ARG A 52 2.62 -7.00 -3.47
N LEU A 53 1.45 -6.99 -2.85
CA LEU A 53 1.04 -8.13 -2.02
C LEU A 53 0.81 -9.34 -2.94
N PHE A 54 1.23 -10.50 -2.45
CA PHE A 54 1.15 -11.75 -3.19
C PHE A 54 -0.28 -12.10 -3.65
N PRO A 55 -1.37 -11.83 -2.90
CA PRO A 55 -2.74 -12.06 -3.38
C PRO A 55 -3.07 -11.27 -4.65
N VAL A 56 -2.58 -10.04 -4.79
CA VAL A 56 -2.82 -9.21 -5.99
C VAL A 56 -2.01 -9.74 -7.18
N LEU A 57 -0.76 -10.17 -6.95
CA LEU A 57 0.07 -10.75 -8.00
C LEU A 57 -0.46 -12.10 -8.46
N ASP A 58 -0.90 -12.93 -7.52
CA ASP A 58 -1.47 -14.25 -7.78
C ASP A 58 -2.81 -14.11 -8.50
N LEU A 59 -3.71 -13.21 -8.05
CA LEU A 59 -4.94 -12.88 -8.78
C LEU A 59 -4.64 -12.45 -10.22
N LYS A 60 -3.69 -11.52 -10.44
CA LYS A 60 -3.29 -11.09 -11.78
C LYS A 60 -2.81 -12.26 -12.65
N ARG A 61 -2.10 -13.24 -12.08
CA ARG A 61 -1.70 -14.46 -12.78
C ARG A 61 -2.91 -15.34 -13.11
N THR A 62 -3.85 -15.50 -12.17
CA THR A 62 -5.06 -16.30 -12.42
C THR A 62 -5.98 -15.70 -13.49
N LEU A 63 -5.97 -14.37 -13.64
CA LEU A 63 -6.75 -13.65 -14.64
C LEU A 63 -6.00 -13.48 -15.97
N ALA A 64 -4.68 -13.70 -16.00
CA ALA A 64 -3.87 -13.55 -17.20
C ALA A 64 -4.33 -14.49 -18.32
N GLY A 65 -4.47 -13.96 -19.53
CA GLY A 65 -4.88 -14.71 -20.72
C GLY A 65 -6.37 -15.06 -20.79
N LYS A 66 -7.16 -14.73 -19.78
CA LYS A 66 -8.63 -14.91 -19.81
C LYS A 66 -9.29 -13.71 -20.45
N LYS A 67 -10.23 -13.96 -21.36
CA LYS A 67 -11.11 -12.95 -21.95
C LYS A 67 -12.46 -13.07 -21.25
N PHE A 68 -12.95 -11.94 -20.76
CA PHE A 68 -14.25 -11.83 -20.12
C PHE A 68 -15.13 -10.99 -21.03
N SER A 69 -16.40 -11.39 -21.19
CA SER A 69 -17.35 -10.66 -22.04
C SER A 69 -18.07 -9.54 -21.29
N ALA A 70 -18.10 -9.62 -19.95
CA ALA A 70 -18.83 -8.71 -19.08
C ALA A 70 -18.06 -8.44 -17.78
N ASN A 71 -18.37 -7.33 -17.12
CA ASN A 71 -17.72 -6.95 -15.86
C ASN A 71 -18.14 -7.88 -14.71
N GLU A 72 -19.38 -8.35 -14.75
CA GLU A 72 -19.97 -9.26 -13.77
C GLU A 72 -19.18 -10.57 -13.69
N GLU A 73 -18.67 -11.04 -14.83
CA GLU A 73 -17.83 -12.25 -14.90
C GLU A 73 -16.48 -12.06 -14.18
N VAL A 74 -15.88 -10.88 -14.33
CA VAL A 74 -14.62 -10.53 -13.66
C VAL A 74 -14.83 -10.39 -12.15
N ILE A 75 -15.94 -9.76 -11.73
CA ILE A 75 -16.31 -9.60 -10.33
C ILE A 75 -16.50 -10.97 -9.69
N ALA A 76 -17.38 -11.81 -10.26
CA ALA A 76 -17.65 -13.15 -9.75
C ALA A 76 -16.37 -13.99 -9.67
N LYS A 77 -15.51 -13.93 -10.69
CA LYS A 77 -14.24 -14.67 -10.68
C LYS A 77 -13.29 -14.21 -9.58
N THR A 78 -13.27 -12.90 -9.31
CA THR A 78 -12.45 -12.29 -8.27
C THR A 78 -12.98 -12.64 -6.88
N GLU A 79 -14.29 -12.61 -6.67
CA GLU A 79 -14.94 -13.02 -5.43
C GLU A 79 -14.64 -14.48 -5.10
N THR A 80 -14.90 -15.40 -6.04
CA THR A 80 -14.57 -16.82 -5.88
C THR A 80 -13.08 -17.05 -5.59
N TYR A 81 -12.19 -16.26 -6.20
CA TYR A 81 -10.75 -16.37 -5.93
C TYR A 81 -10.42 -16.06 -4.47
N PHE A 82 -10.98 -15.00 -3.90
CA PHE A 82 -10.69 -14.60 -2.51
C PHE A 82 -11.41 -15.47 -1.48
N GLU A 83 -12.62 -15.94 -1.78
CA GLU A 83 -13.37 -16.89 -0.93
C GLU A 83 -12.65 -18.24 -0.79
N ALA A 84 -11.94 -18.68 -1.82
CA ALA A 84 -11.17 -19.92 -1.78
C ALA A 84 -9.89 -19.84 -0.93
N LYS A 85 -9.48 -18.65 -0.43
CA LYS A 85 -8.26 -18.48 0.36
C LYS A 85 -8.56 -18.53 1.85
N ASP A 86 -7.82 -19.36 2.58
CA ASP A 86 -7.88 -19.40 4.04
C ASP A 86 -7.21 -18.17 4.69
N LYS A 87 -7.57 -17.87 5.94
CA LYS A 87 -6.95 -16.79 6.74
C LYS A 87 -5.42 -16.91 6.81
N SER A 88 -4.89 -18.12 6.90
CA SER A 88 -3.44 -18.39 6.94
C SER A 88 -2.70 -17.87 5.70
N TYR A 89 -3.35 -17.86 4.52
CA TYR A 89 -2.81 -17.32 3.27
C TYR A 89 -2.45 -15.84 3.42
N TYR A 90 -3.40 -15.04 3.89
CA TYR A 90 -3.20 -13.60 4.11
C TYR A 90 -2.19 -13.33 5.22
N ASN A 91 -2.27 -14.08 6.33
CA ASN A 91 -1.32 -13.94 7.44
C ASN A 91 0.13 -14.18 7.02
N ASN A 92 0.37 -15.19 6.19
CA ASN A 92 1.71 -15.48 5.68
C ASN A 92 2.25 -14.34 4.81
N ASP A 93 1.39 -13.72 4.00
CA ASP A 93 1.80 -12.61 3.14
C ASP A 93 2.00 -11.30 3.90
N ILE A 94 1.22 -11.05 4.96
CA ILE A 94 1.45 -9.95 5.89
C ILE A 94 2.80 -10.12 6.61
N LYS A 95 3.12 -11.33 7.09
CA LYS A 95 4.43 -11.62 7.69
C LYS A 95 5.59 -11.37 6.71
N LYS A 96 5.44 -11.79 5.45
CA LYS A 96 6.44 -11.48 4.40
C LYS A 96 6.57 -9.97 4.16
N LEU A 97 5.47 -9.22 4.23
CA LEU A 97 5.53 -7.76 4.12
C LEU A 97 6.28 -7.15 5.31
N GLU A 98 6.02 -7.61 6.53
CA GLU A 98 6.74 -7.17 7.73
C GLU A 98 8.25 -7.41 7.60
N ILE A 99 8.66 -8.59 7.13
CA ILE A 99 10.07 -8.91 6.86
C ILE A 99 10.66 -7.94 5.81
N ARG A 100 9.94 -7.67 4.71
CA ARG A 100 10.37 -6.71 3.68
C ARG A 100 10.48 -5.30 4.21
N CYS A 101 9.53 -4.85 5.02
CA CYS A 101 9.54 -3.54 5.68
C CYS A 101 10.73 -3.41 6.65
N ASN A 102 11.00 -4.45 7.44
CA ASN A 102 12.13 -4.48 8.36
C ASN A 102 13.47 -4.47 7.62
N CYS A 103 13.59 -5.27 6.55
CA CYS A 103 14.77 -5.27 5.69
C CYS A 103 14.96 -3.91 5.02
N TRP A 104 13.89 -3.31 4.47
CA TRP A 104 13.96 -1.97 3.91
C TRP A 104 14.36 -0.94 4.94
N ARG A 105 13.83 -1.00 6.18
CA ARG A 105 14.22 -0.11 7.28
C ARG A 105 15.71 -0.27 7.64
N CYS A 106 16.23 -1.49 7.67
CA CYS A 106 17.66 -1.76 7.85
C CYS A 106 18.48 -1.19 6.69
N MET A 107 18.06 -1.43 5.44
CA MET A 107 18.73 -0.91 4.24
C MET A 107 18.69 0.61 4.18
N ALA A 108 17.57 1.24 4.52
CA ALA A 108 17.43 2.69 4.56
C ALA A 108 18.34 3.32 5.63
N ARG A 109 18.50 2.65 6.79
CA ARG A 109 19.46 3.06 7.82
C ARG A 109 20.90 2.93 7.32
N LEU A 110 21.27 1.78 6.75
CA LEU A 110 22.60 1.57 6.16
C LEU A 110 22.90 2.52 5.00
N ARG A 111 21.87 2.97 4.26
CA ARG A 111 22.01 3.89 3.13
C ARG A 111 22.03 5.35 3.57
N ALA A 112 21.37 5.72 4.67
CA ALA A 112 21.47 7.06 5.25
C ALA A 112 22.90 7.37 5.71
N ASP A 113 23.63 6.37 6.18
CA ASP A 113 25.05 6.49 6.53
C ASP A 113 25.98 6.64 5.29
N ASN A 114 25.45 6.51 4.07
CA ASN A 114 26.22 6.56 2.82
C ASN A 114 25.46 7.28 1.66
N TRP A 115 24.50 8.17 1.97
CA TRP A 115 23.74 8.90 0.95
C TRP A 115 24.42 10.25 0.68
N PRO A 116 24.96 10.49 -0.53
CA PRO A 116 25.68 11.72 -0.79
C PRO A 116 24.71 12.91 -0.87
N SER A 117 25.01 13.96 -0.11
CA SER A 117 24.16 15.12 0.19
C SER A 117 23.62 15.85 -1.06
N HIS A 118 24.28 15.72 -2.21
CA HIS A 118 23.95 16.40 -3.46
C HIS A 118 22.63 15.94 -4.13
N LEU A 119 22.06 14.80 -3.74
CA LEU A 119 20.80 14.30 -4.32
C LEU A 119 19.55 14.84 -3.62
N LEU A 120 19.67 15.42 -2.43
CA LEU A 120 18.54 16.03 -1.71
C LEU A 120 18.11 17.36 -2.34
N GLU A 121 19.07 18.16 -2.82
CA GLU A 121 18.80 19.46 -3.46
C GLU A 121 18.09 19.33 -4.81
N ALA A 122 18.29 18.20 -5.52
CA ALA A 122 17.66 17.92 -6.80
C ALA A 122 16.16 17.52 -6.68
N GLU A 123 15.70 17.10 -5.51
CA GLU A 123 14.31 16.72 -5.25
C GLU A 123 13.45 17.91 -4.80
N GLU A 124 14.02 18.84 -4.03
CA GLU A 124 13.29 20.04 -3.58
C GLU A 124 12.93 20.95 -4.77
N GLN A 125 13.84 21.10 -5.73
CA GLN A 125 13.63 21.89 -6.95
C GLN A 125 12.58 21.31 -7.92
N LYS A 126 12.19 20.03 -7.79
CA LYS A 126 11.13 19.42 -8.62
C LYS A 126 9.73 19.59 -8.04
N THR A 127 9.59 20.02 -6.79
CA THR A 127 8.27 20.15 -6.12
C THR A 127 7.66 21.55 -6.23
N THR A 128 8.46 22.58 -6.55
CA THR A 128 7.97 23.93 -6.86
C THR A 128 7.58 24.02 -8.33
N ARG A 129 6.33 23.66 -8.63
CA ARG A 129 5.71 24.01 -9.93
C ARG A 129 5.73 25.54 -10.07
N PRO A 130 6.31 26.13 -11.12
CA PRO A 130 6.24 27.58 -11.31
C PRO A 130 4.77 28.00 -11.51
N PRO A 131 4.36 29.18 -11.01
CA PRO A 131 3.00 29.66 -11.18
C PRO A 131 2.67 29.78 -12.67
N LYS A 132 1.54 29.19 -13.09
CA LYS A 132 1.06 29.30 -14.47
C LYS A 132 0.71 30.75 -14.75
N THR A 133 1.52 31.43 -15.55
CA THR A 133 1.19 32.75 -16.11
C THR A 133 -0.04 32.59 -17.02
N LYS A 134 -1.15 33.24 -16.65
CA LYS A 134 -2.30 33.38 -17.56
C LYS A 134 -1.88 34.33 -18.68
N MET A 135 -1.66 33.83 -19.89
CA MET A 135 -1.68 34.67 -21.08
C MET A 135 -3.15 34.99 -21.39
N SER A 136 -3.55 36.24 -21.13
CA SER A 136 -4.82 36.78 -21.62
C SER A 136 -4.69 37.07 -23.11
N ARG A 137 -5.77 36.81 -23.85
CA ARG A 137 -5.93 37.17 -25.28
C ARG A 137 -5.95 38.67 -25.47
#